data_AF-A0A6J1JW67-F1
#
_entry.id   AF-A0A6J1JW67-F1
#
_cell.length_a   1.000
_cell.length_b   1.000
_cell.length_c   1.000
_cell.angle_alpha   90.00
_cell.angle_beta   90.00
_cell.angle_gamma   90.00
#
_symmetry.space_group_name_H-M   'P 1'
#
loop_
_entity.id
_entity.type
_entity.pdbx_description
1 polymer ?
#
loop_
_entity_poly.entity_id
_entity_poly.type
_entity_poly.pdbx_seq_one_letter_code
_entity_poly.pdbx_strand_id
1 'polypeptide(L)'
;MLGAFRRSSGLSGLLHFRRSSQLKGSKAFEATAIARKQSQPIRPYFRLPDSFRKTKEVGVFPSLQHSSVWSVISFAKVEFLEWYLTMVKCRPVLTKSITSALIYTAADLSSQTIALSSSEPYDLVRTLRMAGYGLLILGPSLHYWFNFMSRLFPKKDIFSTLKKMALGQSLYGPSMTVIFFSMNAFLQGENGSEIIGRLKRDLLPTMLNGVMYWPACDFITFRFVPVHLQPLVSNSFSYAWTVYMTYMASLEKAAP
;
A
#
# COMPACT_ATOMS: atom_id res chain seq x y z
N MET A 1 -63.80 -17.82 12.94
CA MET A 1 -65.11 -17.19 12.65
C MET A 1 -65.01 -15.69 12.93
N LEU A 2 -65.99 -14.92 12.44
CA LEU A 2 -66.52 -13.63 12.92
C LEU A 2 -65.72 -12.84 13.99
N GLY A 3 -65.53 -11.52 13.89
CA GLY A 3 -66.09 -10.56 12.93
C GLY A 3 -65.56 -9.14 13.19
N ALA A 4 -65.98 -8.15 12.40
CA ALA A 4 -65.40 -6.81 12.40
C ALA A 4 -66.38 -5.70 12.85
N PHE A 5 -65.84 -4.49 13.05
CA PHE A 5 -66.51 -3.19 13.25
C PHE A 5 -67.37 -2.96 14.50
N ARG A 6 -67.02 -1.89 15.23
CA ARG A 6 -68.02 -0.86 15.58
C ARG A 6 -67.42 0.55 15.55
N ARG A 7 -68.14 1.49 14.93
CA ARG A 7 -67.87 2.95 14.92
C ARG A 7 -68.75 3.64 15.97
N SER A 8 -68.24 4.68 16.64
CA SER A 8 -68.82 6.03 16.85
C SER A 8 -67.97 6.76 17.91
N SER A 9 -67.51 8.03 17.84
CA SER A 9 -67.80 9.27 17.09
C SER A 9 -68.83 10.24 17.70
N GLY A 10 -68.39 11.49 17.94
CA GLY A 10 -69.15 12.65 18.47
C GLY A 10 -69.18 12.75 20.01
N LEU A 11 -69.42 13.89 20.68
CA LEU A 11 -69.46 15.35 20.36
C LEU A 11 -69.23 16.13 21.69
N SER A 12 -68.92 17.44 21.81
CA SER A 12 -68.19 18.43 20.98
C SER A 12 -67.98 19.74 21.81
N GLY A 13 -66.86 20.45 21.65
CA GLY A 13 -66.54 21.72 22.35
C GLY A 13 -65.09 22.17 22.09
N LEU A 14 -64.70 23.11 21.22
CA LEU A 14 -65.27 24.37 20.65
C LEU A 14 -64.81 25.62 21.43
N LEU A 15 -64.49 26.70 20.69
CA LEU A 15 -63.86 27.99 21.08
C LEU A 15 -62.32 27.96 21.18
N HIS A 16 -61.53 28.88 20.58
CA HIS A 16 -61.76 29.81 19.45
C HIS A 16 -60.37 30.22 18.86
N PHE A 17 -60.17 30.32 17.52
CA PHE A 17 -60.13 31.58 16.72
C PHE A 17 -58.99 32.57 17.14
N ARG A 18 -58.05 33.07 16.33
CA ARG A 18 -57.88 33.41 14.88
C ARG A 18 -56.39 33.16 14.46
N ARG A 19 -55.88 33.06 13.21
CA ARG A 19 -56.31 33.30 11.80
C ARG A 19 -56.30 34.78 11.31
N SER A 20 -55.59 35.24 10.26
CA SER A 20 -54.52 34.67 9.39
C SER A 20 -53.96 35.72 8.38
N SER A 21 -52.79 35.41 7.77
CA SER A 21 -52.48 35.55 6.32
C SER A 21 -52.38 36.90 5.56
N GLN A 22 -51.58 36.83 4.47
CA GLN A 22 -51.62 37.57 3.18
C GLN A 22 -50.58 38.66 2.87
N LEU A 23 -50.39 38.87 1.55
CA LEU A 23 -49.44 39.73 0.81
C LEU A 23 -48.02 39.12 0.69
N LYS A 24 -47.53 38.60 -0.46
CA LYS A 24 -47.74 38.85 -1.91
C LYS A 24 -46.98 40.11 -2.41
N GLY A 25 -45.77 39.89 -2.94
CA GLY A 25 -44.91 40.89 -3.59
C GLY A 25 -43.87 40.22 -4.48
N SER A 26 -43.39 40.91 -5.53
CA SER A 26 -42.44 40.39 -6.53
C SER A 26 -41.60 41.53 -7.11
N LYS A 27 -40.55 41.18 -7.88
CA LYS A 27 -39.39 42.01 -8.30
C LYS A 27 -38.40 42.25 -7.15
N ALA A 28 -37.07 42.10 -7.24
CA ALA A 28 -36.08 42.07 -8.33
C ALA A 28 -35.47 43.43 -8.72
N PHE A 29 -34.14 43.40 -8.86
CA PHE A 29 -33.19 44.40 -9.37
C PHE A 29 -32.63 45.46 -8.39
N GLU A 30 -31.41 45.92 -8.73
CA GLU A 30 -30.51 46.91 -8.08
C GLU A 30 -30.15 46.71 -6.58
N ALA A 31 -28.90 46.62 -6.07
CA ALA A 31 -27.50 46.79 -6.51
C ALA A 31 -26.74 47.94 -5.82
N THR A 32 -25.42 47.76 -5.69
CA THR A 32 -24.39 48.76 -5.32
C THR A 32 -24.27 49.19 -3.85
N ALA A 33 -23.31 48.61 -3.11
CA ALA A 33 -22.56 49.31 -2.04
C ALA A 33 -21.20 48.64 -1.68
N ILE A 34 -20.14 49.12 -2.34
CA ILE A 34 -18.77 49.34 -1.80
C ILE A 34 -18.04 48.17 -1.08
N ALA A 35 -17.16 47.55 -1.85
CA ALA A 35 -16.07 46.63 -1.53
C ALA A 35 -15.14 46.97 -0.33
N ARG A 36 -14.50 45.93 0.22
CA ARG A 36 -13.08 45.97 0.60
C ARG A 36 -12.36 44.61 0.42
N LYS A 37 -11.03 44.69 0.23
CA LYS A 37 -10.04 43.59 0.07
C LYS A 37 -10.26 42.48 1.13
N GLN A 38 -9.92 41.20 0.87
CA GLN A 38 -8.55 40.80 0.52
C GLN A 38 -8.46 39.39 -0.10
N SER A 39 -7.76 39.26 -1.23
CA SER A 39 -7.33 37.98 -1.81
C SER A 39 -6.00 37.51 -1.20
N GLN A 40 -5.86 36.20 -0.99
CA GLN A 40 -4.64 35.54 -0.49
C GLN A 40 -4.27 34.39 -1.45
N PRO A 41 -3.04 34.34 -2.00
CA PRO A 41 -2.65 33.34 -2.99
C PRO A 41 -2.21 32.00 -2.37
N ILE A 42 -2.30 30.94 -3.17
CA ILE A 42 -1.81 29.60 -2.82
C ILE A 42 -0.27 29.64 -2.64
N ARG A 43 0.23 29.18 -1.48
CA ARG A 43 1.67 29.03 -1.22
C ARG A 43 2.17 27.66 -1.68
N PRO A 44 3.14 27.57 -2.61
CA PRO A 44 3.86 26.33 -2.85
C PRO A 44 4.88 26.09 -1.72
N TYR A 45 4.72 25.00 -0.97
CA TYR A 45 5.71 24.55 0.01
C TYR A 45 6.86 23.79 -0.68
N PHE A 46 7.80 24.53 -1.26
CA PHE A 46 9.14 24.06 -1.56
C PHE A 46 10.16 24.95 -0.83
N ARG A 47 10.92 24.35 0.08
CA ARG A 47 12.11 24.93 0.71
C ARG A 47 13.07 23.79 1.02
N LEU A 48 14.19 23.71 0.30
CA LEU A 48 15.32 22.85 0.70
C LEU A 48 15.98 23.44 1.96
N PRO A 49 16.65 22.62 2.79
CA PRO A 49 17.52 23.14 3.84
C PRO A 49 18.80 23.77 3.24
N ASP A 50 19.10 25.02 3.59
CA ASP A 50 20.36 25.68 3.26
C ASP A 50 21.51 25.18 4.14
N SER A 51 22.03 23.97 3.87
CA SER A 51 23.09 23.33 4.66
C SER A 51 24.47 23.35 3.99
N PHE A 52 24.81 24.42 3.27
CA PHE A 52 26.09 24.57 2.55
C PHE A 52 26.77 25.94 2.75
N ARG A 53 26.98 26.38 4.00
CA ARG A 53 27.86 27.55 4.27
C ARG A 53 28.55 27.60 5.64
N LYS A 54 29.63 26.85 5.82
CA LYS A 54 30.77 27.28 6.64
C LYS A 54 32.06 26.53 6.27
N THR A 55 33.17 27.26 6.16
CA THR A 55 34.53 26.76 5.85
C THR A 55 35.57 27.54 6.67
N LYS A 56 36.75 26.94 6.86
CA LYS A 56 37.96 27.48 7.57
C LYS A 56 37.77 27.66 9.11
N GLU A 57 38.77 27.49 9.98
CA GLU A 57 40.15 26.91 9.96
C GLU A 57 40.61 26.74 11.45
N VAL A 58 41.70 26.07 11.86
CA VAL A 58 42.85 25.38 11.21
C VAL A 58 43.29 24.18 12.08
N GLY A 59 44.17 23.29 11.58
CA GLY A 59 44.80 22.22 12.38
C GLY A 59 45.67 21.28 11.52
N VAL A 60 46.76 20.71 12.07
CA VAL A 60 47.86 20.11 11.28
C VAL A 60 48.39 18.77 11.86
N PHE A 61 48.77 17.86 10.93
CA PHE A 61 49.47 16.57 11.07
C PHE A 61 48.71 15.33 11.62
N PRO A 62 49.14 14.09 11.26
CA PRO A 62 48.19 12.99 11.02
C PRO A 62 48.49 11.66 11.75
N SER A 63 47.47 10.81 11.88
CA SER A 63 47.57 9.34 11.88
C SER A 63 46.17 8.68 11.92
N LEU A 64 46.10 7.37 11.64
CA LEU A 64 44.94 6.48 11.91
C LEU A 64 43.60 6.81 11.20
N GLN A 65 43.64 6.99 9.87
CA GLN A 65 42.44 6.93 9.03
C GLN A 65 41.87 5.49 8.93
N HIS A 66 41.12 5.07 9.95
CA HIS A 66 40.26 3.88 9.85
C HIS A 66 38.93 3.96 10.65
N SER A 67 38.78 4.94 11.54
CA SER A 67 37.57 5.13 12.38
C SER A 67 36.49 6.02 11.74
N SER A 68 36.88 6.95 10.86
CA SER A 68 35.99 7.97 10.29
C SER A 68 34.96 7.44 9.29
N VAL A 69 35.31 6.41 8.52
CA VAL A 69 34.40 5.81 7.53
C VAL A 69 33.20 5.14 8.21
N TRP A 70 33.45 4.40 9.30
CA TRP A 70 32.39 3.72 10.05
C TRP A 70 31.45 4.70 10.77
N SER A 71 31.97 5.81 11.32
CA SER A 71 31.11 6.82 11.97
C SER A 71 30.24 7.58 10.97
N VAL A 72 30.78 7.99 9.81
CA VAL A 72 30.00 8.64 8.75
C VAL A 72 28.93 7.71 8.18
N ILE A 73 29.26 6.43 7.92
CA ILE A 73 28.28 5.43 7.46
C ILE A 73 27.20 5.18 8.53
N SER A 74 27.56 5.17 9.81
CA SER A 74 26.58 5.01 10.91
C SER A 74 25.63 6.20 10.99
N PHE A 75 26.16 7.43 10.93
CA PHE A 75 25.37 8.66 10.97
C PHE A 75 24.39 8.75 9.80
N ALA A 76 24.86 8.55 8.56
CA ALA A 76 24.01 8.57 7.37
C ALA A 76 22.92 7.49 7.37
N LYS A 77 23.17 6.32 7.98
CA LYS A 77 22.14 5.28 8.18
C LYS A 77 21.02 5.74 9.12
N VAL A 78 21.35 6.45 10.21
CA VAL A 78 20.35 6.99 11.15
C VAL A 78 19.52 8.08 10.49
N GLU A 79 20.16 9.04 9.81
CA GLU A 79 19.44 10.10 9.07
C GLU A 79 18.51 9.54 7.99
N PHE A 80 18.99 8.57 7.19
CA PHE A 80 18.16 7.91 6.17
C PHE A 80 16.98 7.14 6.79
N LEU A 81 17.18 6.46 7.93
CA LEU A 81 16.12 5.74 8.61
C LEU A 81 15.04 6.69 9.15
N GLU A 82 15.42 7.77 9.82
CA GLU A 82 14.46 8.77 10.32
C GLU A 82 13.74 9.51 9.18
N TRP A 83 14.44 9.83 8.09
CA TRP A 83 13.83 10.33 6.86
C TRP A 83 12.79 9.35 6.31
N TYR A 84 13.14 8.07 6.18
CA TYR A 84 12.25 7.04 5.65
C TYR A 84 11.02 6.83 6.56
N LEU A 85 11.23 6.72 7.88
CA LEU A 85 10.14 6.60 8.86
C LEU A 85 9.23 7.83 8.89
N THR A 86 9.78 9.02 8.64
CA THR A 86 9.01 10.25 8.46
C THR A 86 8.20 10.22 7.17
N MET A 87 8.79 9.82 6.03
CA MET A 87 8.09 9.68 4.75
C MET A 87 6.97 8.62 4.80
N VAL A 88 7.19 7.49 5.49
CA VAL A 88 6.18 6.45 5.76
C VAL A 88 5.01 6.97 6.61
N LYS A 89 5.17 8.06 7.37
CA LYS A 89 4.07 8.75 8.08
C LYS A 89 3.42 9.82 7.21
N CYS A 90 4.21 10.67 6.54
CA CYS A 90 3.74 11.87 5.83
C CYS A 90 3.17 11.61 4.42
N ARG A 91 3.64 10.58 3.71
CA ARG A 91 3.15 10.19 2.37
C ARG A 91 2.97 8.66 2.29
N PRO A 92 2.11 8.09 3.15
CA PRO A 92 2.18 6.69 3.56
C PRO A 92 1.78 5.67 2.47
N VAL A 93 1.05 6.08 1.43
CA VAL A 93 0.78 5.23 0.25
C VAL A 93 1.99 5.31 -0.70
N LEU A 94 2.32 6.52 -1.18
CA LEU A 94 3.39 6.76 -2.14
C LEU A 94 4.75 6.17 -1.71
N THR A 95 5.17 6.39 -0.47
CA THR A 95 6.45 5.86 0.02
C THR A 95 6.46 4.33 0.00
N LYS A 96 5.37 3.69 0.44
CA LYS A 96 5.27 2.21 0.44
C LYS A 96 5.16 1.65 -0.98
N SER A 97 4.54 2.37 -1.91
CA SER A 97 4.53 2.06 -3.34
C SER A 97 5.92 2.08 -3.95
N ILE A 98 6.69 3.15 -3.72
CA ILE A 98 8.07 3.26 -4.21
C ILE A 98 8.94 2.15 -3.59
N THR A 99 8.80 1.87 -2.29
CA THR A 99 9.53 0.77 -1.64
C THR A 99 9.14 -0.61 -2.19
N SER A 100 7.85 -0.88 -2.43
CA SER A 100 7.39 -2.13 -3.04
C SER A 100 7.91 -2.29 -4.47
N ALA A 101 7.92 -1.21 -5.26
CA ALA A 101 8.53 -1.19 -6.60
C ALA A 101 10.02 -1.53 -6.56
N LEU A 102 10.81 -0.87 -5.69
CA LEU A 102 12.25 -1.13 -5.54
C LEU A 102 12.53 -2.58 -5.09
N ILE A 103 11.72 -3.11 -4.18
CA ILE A 103 11.85 -4.50 -3.72
C ILE A 103 11.52 -5.49 -4.84
N TYR A 104 10.51 -5.23 -5.67
CA TYR A 104 10.17 -6.08 -6.81
C TYR A 104 11.19 -5.98 -7.95
N THR A 105 11.75 -4.80 -8.21
CA THR A 105 12.92 -4.63 -9.10
C THR A 105 14.09 -5.48 -8.62
N ALA A 106 14.45 -5.40 -7.33
CA ALA A 106 15.54 -6.18 -6.76
C ALA A 106 15.27 -7.69 -6.81
N ALA A 107 14.05 -8.11 -6.45
CA ALA A 107 13.64 -9.52 -6.47
C ALA A 107 13.75 -10.11 -7.88
N ASP A 108 13.28 -9.38 -8.89
CA ASP A 108 13.31 -9.86 -10.27
C ASP A 108 14.73 -9.87 -10.85
N LEU A 109 15.54 -8.83 -10.60
CA LEU A 109 16.95 -8.82 -10.99
C LEU A 109 17.72 -9.99 -10.36
N SER A 110 17.60 -10.22 -9.06
CA SER A 110 18.22 -11.38 -8.40
C SER A 110 17.72 -12.72 -8.94
N SER A 111 16.44 -12.80 -9.30
CA SER A 111 15.86 -14.00 -9.94
C SER A 111 16.45 -14.22 -11.33
N GLN A 112 16.62 -13.17 -12.13
CA GLN A 112 17.30 -13.25 -13.42
C GLN A 112 18.78 -13.65 -13.25
N THR A 113 19.51 -13.10 -12.26
CA THR A 113 20.89 -13.51 -11.95
C THR A 113 21.03 -14.99 -11.58
N ILE A 114 19.99 -15.62 -11.02
CA ILE A 114 19.98 -17.05 -10.64
C ILE A 114 19.57 -17.94 -11.83
N ALA A 115 18.66 -17.47 -12.69
CA ALA A 115 18.06 -18.28 -13.77
C ALA A 115 18.80 -18.19 -15.12
N LEU A 116 19.51 -17.09 -15.38
CA LEU A 116 20.23 -16.84 -16.63
C LEU A 116 21.65 -17.42 -16.60
N SER A 117 22.12 -17.86 -17.76
CA SER A 117 23.53 -18.18 -18.00
C SER A 117 24.37 -16.89 -18.03
N SER A 118 25.66 -16.96 -17.74
CA SER A 118 26.54 -15.78 -17.65
C SER A 118 26.71 -14.97 -18.95
N SER A 119 26.23 -15.50 -20.09
CA SER A 119 26.20 -14.85 -21.40
C SER A 119 24.84 -14.25 -21.78
N GLU A 120 23.77 -14.50 -21.02
CA GLU A 120 22.41 -14.06 -21.36
C GLU A 120 22.10 -12.67 -20.77
N PRO A 121 21.52 -11.73 -21.56
CA PRO A 121 21.21 -10.39 -21.08
C PRO A 121 19.94 -10.36 -20.22
N TYR A 122 19.88 -9.42 -19.27
CA TYR A 122 18.70 -9.17 -18.44
C TYR A 122 17.51 -8.66 -19.26
N ASP A 123 16.33 -9.26 -19.07
CA ASP A 123 15.06 -8.74 -19.56
C ASP A 123 14.62 -7.55 -18.67
N LEU A 124 15.03 -6.34 -19.07
CA LEU A 124 14.65 -5.11 -18.40
C LEU A 124 13.15 -4.77 -18.57
N VAL A 125 12.46 -5.35 -19.56
CA VAL A 125 11.01 -5.17 -19.73
C VAL A 125 10.26 -5.99 -18.67
N ARG A 126 10.72 -7.21 -18.37
CA ARG A 126 10.28 -7.98 -17.20
C ARG A 126 10.54 -7.24 -15.90
N THR A 127 11.75 -6.71 -15.70
CA THR A 127 12.06 -5.91 -14.51
C THR A 127 11.11 -4.71 -14.37
N LEU A 128 10.78 -4.03 -15.48
CA LEU A 128 9.84 -2.90 -15.50
C LEU A 128 8.40 -3.33 -15.19
N ARG A 129 7.93 -4.48 -15.70
CA ARG A 129 6.62 -5.06 -15.32
C ARG A 129 6.53 -5.32 -13.82
N MET A 130 7.60 -5.89 -13.24
CA MET A 130 7.67 -6.20 -11.80
C MET A 130 7.73 -4.93 -10.95
N ALA A 131 8.52 -3.94 -11.34
CA ALA A 131 8.54 -2.61 -10.72
C ALA A 131 7.16 -1.93 -10.76
N GLY A 132 6.48 -1.99 -11.90
CA GLY A 132 5.14 -1.45 -12.10
C GLY A 132 4.07 -2.13 -11.22
N TYR A 133 4.12 -3.46 -11.09
CA TYR A 133 3.26 -4.22 -10.17
C TYR A 133 3.46 -3.78 -8.71
N GLY A 134 4.71 -3.66 -8.26
CA GLY A 134 5.04 -3.16 -6.92
C GLY A 134 4.54 -1.73 -6.68
N LEU A 135 4.75 -0.83 -7.65
CA LEU A 135 4.39 0.58 -7.56
C LEU A 135 2.87 0.82 -7.55
N LEU A 136 2.16 0.24 -8.52
CA LEU A 136 0.77 0.61 -8.84
C LEU A 136 -0.27 -0.29 -8.18
N ILE A 137 0.06 -1.56 -7.93
CA ILE A 137 -0.88 -2.56 -7.42
C ILE A 137 -0.52 -2.93 -5.99
N LEU A 138 0.64 -3.55 -5.77
CA LEU A 138 0.94 -4.21 -4.50
C LEU A 138 1.19 -3.22 -3.36
N GLY A 139 1.99 -2.17 -3.57
CA GLY A 139 2.26 -1.16 -2.54
C GLY A 139 1.01 -0.47 -1.98
N PRO A 140 0.10 0.03 -2.84
CA PRO A 140 -1.20 0.55 -2.40
C PRO A 140 -2.08 -0.53 -1.75
N SER A 141 -2.16 -1.72 -2.35
CA SER A 141 -2.97 -2.83 -1.84
C SER A 141 -2.56 -3.24 -0.42
N LEU A 142 -1.26 -3.47 -0.18
CA LEU A 142 -0.72 -3.77 1.15
C LEU A 142 -0.96 -2.62 2.14
N HIS A 143 -0.83 -1.35 1.71
CA HIS A 143 -1.17 -0.22 2.58
C HIS A 143 -2.61 -0.34 3.09
N TYR A 144 -3.59 -0.53 2.20
CA TYR A 144 -4.99 -0.60 2.59
C TYR A 144 -5.32 -1.89 3.34
N TRP A 145 -4.76 -3.03 2.93
CA TRP A 145 -4.94 -4.33 3.58
C TRP A 145 -4.51 -4.33 5.06
N PHE A 146 -3.27 -3.93 5.36
CA PHE A 146 -2.78 -3.93 6.73
C PHE A 146 -3.52 -2.91 7.62
N ASN A 147 -3.93 -1.76 7.08
CA ASN A 147 -4.80 -0.80 7.79
C ASN A 147 -6.22 -1.35 8.02
N PHE A 148 -6.80 -2.08 7.07
CA PHE A 148 -8.11 -2.72 7.21
C PHE A 148 -8.07 -3.82 8.26
N MET A 149 -7.07 -4.71 8.19
CA MET A 149 -6.82 -5.76 9.20
C MET A 149 -6.58 -5.18 10.61
N SER A 150 -5.92 -4.02 10.74
CA SER A 150 -5.74 -3.37 12.04
C SER A 150 -7.00 -2.70 12.58
N ARG A 151 -7.95 -2.29 11.72
CA ARG A 151 -9.26 -1.76 12.13
C ARG A 151 -10.23 -2.87 12.51
N LEU A 152 -10.27 -3.94 11.71
CA LEU A 152 -11.14 -5.10 11.93
C LEU A 152 -10.74 -5.91 13.17
N PHE A 153 -9.43 -6.05 13.40
CA PHE A 153 -8.86 -6.81 14.52
C PHE A 153 -7.75 -5.99 15.22
N PRO A 154 -8.10 -4.99 16.05
CA PRO A 154 -7.13 -4.05 16.64
C PRO A 154 -6.20 -4.68 17.68
N LYS A 155 -6.58 -5.82 18.27
CA LYS A 155 -5.75 -6.54 19.22
C LYS A 155 -4.58 -7.27 18.53
N LYS A 156 -3.49 -7.50 19.28
CA LYS A 156 -2.29 -8.27 18.87
C LYS A 156 -2.17 -9.63 19.57
N ASP A 157 -3.25 -10.14 20.15
CA ASP A 157 -3.28 -11.49 20.72
C ASP A 157 -3.21 -12.57 19.61
N ILE A 158 -2.93 -13.82 20.01
CA ILE A 158 -2.74 -14.94 19.06
C ILE A 158 -4.01 -15.20 18.24
N PHE A 159 -5.21 -15.14 18.83
CA PHE A 159 -6.46 -15.41 18.12
C PHE A 159 -6.79 -14.30 17.10
N SER A 160 -6.56 -13.04 17.46
CA SER A 160 -6.65 -11.90 16.52
C SER A 160 -5.60 -11.96 15.41
N THR A 161 -4.42 -12.51 15.67
CA THR A 161 -3.40 -12.76 14.63
C THR A 161 -3.81 -13.89 13.69
N LEU A 162 -4.26 -15.03 14.21
CA LEU A 162 -4.75 -16.16 13.42
C LEU A 162 -5.94 -15.77 12.52
N LYS A 163 -6.84 -14.88 12.97
CA LYS A 163 -7.92 -14.35 12.13
C LYS A 163 -7.40 -13.50 10.95
N LYS A 164 -6.38 -12.67 11.16
CA LYS A 164 -5.74 -11.88 10.09
C LYS A 164 -5.06 -12.79 9.07
N MET A 165 -4.35 -13.81 9.54
CA MET A 165 -3.75 -14.85 8.70
C MET A 165 -4.81 -15.60 7.89
N ALA A 166 -5.91 -16.04 8.52
CA ALA A 166 -6.98 -16.74 7.83
C ALA A 166 -7.57 -15.92 6.68
N LEU A 167 -7.85 -14.63 6.88
CA LEU A 167 -8.30 -13.73 5.79
C LEU A 167 -7.19 -13.43 4.76
N GLY A 168 -5.92 -13.40 5.19
CA GLY A 168 -4.76 -13.30 4.32
C GLY A 168 -4.71 -14.46 3.33
N GLN A 169 -4.75 -15.69 3.83
CA GLN A 169 -4.63 -16.92 3.04
C GLN A 169 -5.87 -17.24 2.21
N SER A 170 -7.08 -16.91 2.69
CA SER A 170 -8.35 -17.22 1.98
C SER A 170 -8.83 -16.15 1.01
N LEU A 171 -8.46 -14.88 1.21
CA LEU A 171 -8.93 -13.77 0.36
C LEU A 171 -7.77 -13.00 -0.29
N TYR A 172 -6.85 -12.45 0.51
CA TYR A 172 -5.87 -11.50 0.01
C TYR A 172 -4.82 -12.15 -0.90
N GLY A 173 -4.17 -13.22 -0.44
CA GLY A 173 -3.19 -14.00 -1.21
C GLY A 173 -3.74 -14.48 -2.55
N PRO A 174 -4.83 -15.26 -2.59
CA PRO A 174 -5.44 -15.73 -3.83
C PRO A 174 -5.80 -14.58 -4.79
N SER A 175 -6.36 -13.48 -4.27
CA SER A 175 -6.69 -12.31 -5.10
C SER A 175 -5.45 -11.66 -5.70
N MET A 176 -4.40 -11.44 -4.91
CA MET A 176 -3.14 -10.85 -5.38
C MET A 176 -2.41 -11.77 -6.37
N THR A 177 -2.42 -13.09 -6.17
CA THR A 177 -1.82 -14.06 -7.10
C THR A 177 -2.57 -14.09 -8.43
N VAL A 178 -3.91 -14.06 -8.43
CA VAL A 178 -4.73 -13.95 -9.66
C VAL A 178 -4.41 -12.64 -10.39
N ILE A 179 -4.36 -11.50 -9.68
CA ILE A 179 -4.02 -10.19 -10.27
C ILE A 179 -2.60 -10.21 -10.85
N PHE A 180 -1.63 -10.75 -10.12
CA PHE A 180 -0.23 -10.83 -10.54
C PHE A 180 -0.05 -11.65 -11.83
N PHE A 181 -0.64 -12.85 -11.90
CA PHE A 181 -0.56 -13.68 -13.11
C PHE A 181 -1.32 -13.06 -14.29
N SER A 182 -2.54 -12.54 -14.05
CA SER A 182 -3.34 -11.90 -15.10
C SER A 182 -2.65 -10.67 -15.69
N MET A 183 -2.08 -9.82 -14.83
CA MET A 183 -1.33 -8.62 -15.25
C MET A 183 -0.05 -9.00 -16.01
N ASN A 184 0.71 -10.00 -15.54
CA ASN A 184 1.92 -10.43 -16.25
C ASN A 184 1.62 -11.05 -17.61
N ALA A 185 0.58 -11.89 -17.71
CA ALA A 185 0.12 -12.49 -18.96
C ALA A 185 -0.34 -11.41 -19.96
N PHE A 186 -1.21 -10.50 -19.54
CA PHE A 186 -1.68 -9.38 -20.37
C PHE A 186 -0.52 -8.49 -20.85
N LEU A 187 0.45 -8.17 -19.98
CA LEU A 187 1.66 -7.41 -20.32
C LEU A 187 2.75 -8.24 -21.04
N GLN A 188 2.45 -9.50 -21.37
CA GLN A 188 3.21 -10.35 -22.29
C GLN A 188 2.47 -10.53 -23.63
N GLY A 189 1.28 -9.94 -23.79
CA GLY A 189 0.46 -10.04 -25.00
C GLY A 189 -0.51 -11.21 -25.03
N GLU A 190 -0.63 -12.00 -23.94
CA GLU A 190 -1.56 -13.12 -23.88
C GLU A 190 -3.02 -12.65 -23.93
N ASN A 191 -3.84 -13.38 -24.69
CA ASN A 191 -5.27 -13.13 -24.82
C ASN A 191 -6.07 -13.74 -23.66
N GLY A 192 -7.37 -13.43 -23.57
CA GLY A 192 -8.23 -13.86 -22.46
C GLY A 192 -8.28 -15.37 -22.21
N SER A 193 -8.17 -16.22 -23.23
CA SER A 193 -8.16 -17.68 -23.04
C SER A 193 -6.82 -18.20 -22.51
N GLU A 194 -5.72 -17.61 -22.96
CA GLU A 194 -4.35 -17.90 -22.52
C GLU A 194 -4.16 -17.49 -21.05
N ILE A 195 -4.63 -16.29 -20.67
CA ILE A 195 -4.65 -15.82 -19.27
C ILE A 195 -5.39 -16.83 -18.38
N ILE A 196 -6.57 -17.30 -18.80
CA ILE A 196 -7.35 -18.31 -18.06
C ILE A 196 -6.61 -19.66 -18.00
N GLY A 197 -5.93 -20.06 -19.07
CA GLY A 197 -5.08 -21.25 -19.11
C GLY A 197 -3.92 -21.18 -18.11
N ARG A 198 -3.18 -20.05 -18.11
CA ARG A 198 -2.09 -19.77 -17.17
C ARG A 198 -2.58 -19.78 -15.72
N LEU A 199 -3.72 -19.14 -15.43
CA LEU A 199 -4.32 -19.18 -14.08
C LEU A 199 -4.68 -20.61 -13.64
N LYS A 200 -5.29 -21.43 -14.53
CA LYS A 200 -5.62 -22.83 -14.21
C LYS A 200 -4.38 -23.69 -13.96
N ARG A 201 -3.28 -23.42 -14.66
CA ARG A 201 -2.00 -24.14 -14.51
C ARG A 201 -1.25 -23.72 -13.24
N ASP A 202 -1.09 -22.42 -13.00
CA ASP A 202 -0.08 -21.89 -12.08
C ASP A 202 -0.64 -21.49 -10.71
N LEU A 203 -1.93 -21.17 -10.58
CA LEU A 203 -2.51 -20.63 -9.36
C LEU A 203 -2.47 -21.63 -8.19
N LEU A 204 -2.95 -22.86 -8.41
CA LEU A 204 -3.01 -23.87 -7.35
C LEU A 204 -1.61 -24.33 -6.89
N PRO A 205 -0.65 -24.67 -7.78
CA PRO A 205 0.73 -24.96 -7.36
C PRO A 205 1.37 -23.81 -6.58
N THR A 206 1.19 -22.56 -7.02
CA THR A 206 1.72 -21.38 -6.32
C THR A 206 1.13 -21.22 -4.92
N MET A 207 -0.19 -21.44 -4.76
CA MET A 207 -0.84 -21.40 -3.45
C MET A 207 -0.41 -22.54 -2.54
N LEU A 208 -0.25 -23.76 -3.07
CA LEU A 208 0.18 -24.94 -2.31
C LEU A 208 1.63 -24.80 -1.83
N ASN A 209 2.56 -24.41 -2.71
CA ASN A 209 3.96 -24.15 -2.32
C ASN A 209 4.03 -23.04 -1.26
N GLY A 210 3.16 -22.02 -1.37
CA GLY A 210 3.08 -20.92 -0.41
C GLY A 210 2.45 -21.26 0.94
N VAL A 211 1.76 -22.42 1.09
CA VAL A 211 0.83 -22.68 2.20
C VAL A 211 1.49 -22.80 3.57
N MET A 212 2.80 -23.11 3.64
CA MET A 212 3.57 -23.09 4.90
C MET A 212 4.34 -21.78 5.08
N TYR A 213 4.83 -21.20 3.98
CA TYR A 213 5.64 -19.99 4.00
C TYR A 213 4.83 -18.76 4.43
N TRP A 214 3.72 -18.47 3.74
CA TRP A 214 2.98 -17.24 3.95
C TRP A 214 2.31 -17.14 5.33
N PRO A 215 1.75 -18.21 5.94
CA PRO A 215 1.26 -18.13 7.31
C PRO A 215 2.36 -17.82 8.34
N ALA A 216 3.59 -18.30 8.17
CA ALA A 216 4.70 -17.95 9.06
C ALA A 216 5.06 -16.45 8.93
N CYS A 217 5.17 -15.96 7.68
CA CYS A 217 5.41 -14.55 7.38
C CYS A 217 4.28 -13.63 7.88
N ASP A 218 3.02 -14.02 7.69
CA ASP A 218 1.84 -13.30 8.19
C ASP A 218 1.83 -13.29 9.74
N PHE A 219 2.11 -14.42 10.40
CA PHE A 219 2.16 -14.48 11.87
C PHE A 219 3.19 -13.50 12.42
N ILE A 220 4.41 -13.51 11.89
CA ILE A 220 5.48 -12.59 12.29
C ILE A 220 5.05 -11.13 12.07
N THR A 221 4.50 -10.85 10.89
CA THR A 221 4.07 -9.51 10.48
C THR A 221 2.94 -8.96 11.35
N PHE A 222 1.89 -9.74 11.60
CA PHE A 222 0.73 -9.30 12.37
C PHE A 222 0.96 -9.30 13.90
N ARG A 223 1.79 -10.21 14.42
CA ARG A 223 2.08 -10.31 15.86
C ARG A 223 3.08 -9.25 16.34
N PHE A 224 4.21 -9.09 15.65
CA PHE A 224 5.34 -8.30 16.14
C PHE A 224 5.46 -6.92 15.49
N VAL A 225 5.30 -6.84 14.16
CA VAL A 225 5.57 -5.61 13.38
C VAL A 225 4.46 -4.56 13.61
N PRO A 226 4.78 -3.24 13.74
CA PRO A 226 3.76 -2.19 13.80
C PRO A 226 3.14 -1.92 12.41
N VAL A 227 1.85 -1.61 12.36
CA VAL A 227 1.02 -1.52 11.13
C VAL A 227 1.62 -0.63 10.03
N HIS A 228 2.33 0.44 10.39
CA HIS A 228 2.96 1.31 9.41
C HIS A 228 4.13 0.63 8.66
N LEU A 229 4.83 -0.34 9.28
CA LEU A 229 5.92 -1.12 8.70
C LEU A 229 5.50 -2.50 8.17
N GLN A 230 4.30 -3.00 8.48
CA GLN A 230 3.82 -4.31 8.00
C GLN A 230 3.91 -4.47 6.46
N PRO A 231 3.57 -3.46 5.63
CA PRO A 231 3.80 -3.51 4.18
C PRO A 231 5.26 -3.64 3.76
N LEU A 232 6.22 -3.07 4.51
CA LEU A 232 7.65 -3.22 4.22
C LEU A 232 8.09 -4.67 4.46
N VAL A 233 7.79 -5.20 5.65
CA VAL A 233 8.18 -6.56 6.04
C VAL A 233 7.52 -7.61 5.13
N SER A 234 6.25 -7.41 4.78
CA SER A 234 5.54 -8.27 3.81
C SER A 234 6.21 -8.27 2.43
N ASN A 235 6.64 -7.11 1.90
CA ASN A 235 7.42 -7.06 0.66
C ASN A 235 8.81 -7.71 0.80
N SER A 236 9.48 -7.58 1.95
CA SER A 236 10.77 -8.27 2.21
C SER A 236 10.62 -9.78 2.19
N PHE A 237 9.49 -10.32 2.68
CA PHE A 237 9.16 -11.73 2.49
C PHE A 237 8.86 -12.06 1.00
N SER A 238 8.14 -11.20 0.26
CA SER A 238 7.97 -11.39 -1.20
C SER A 238 9.29 -11.48 -1.97
N TYR A 239 10.30 -10.69 -1.60
CA TYR A 239 11.65 -10.81 -2.17
C TYR A 239 12.26 -12.18 -1.91
N ALA A 240 12.29 -12.61 -0.64
CA ALA A 240 12.87 -13.89 -0.24
C ALA A 240 12.13 -15.08 -0.88
N TRP A 241 10.80 -15.00 -0.98
CA TRP A 241 9.96 -15.97 -1.70
C TRP A 241 10.31 -16.07 -3.18
N THR A 242 10.47 -14.94 -3.87
CA THR A 242 10.75 -14.91 -5.32
C THR A 242 12.15 -15.47 -5.63
N VAL A 243 13.15 -15.13 -4.80
CA VAL A 243 14.50 -15.69 -4.87
C VAL A 243 14.49 -17.20 -4.58
N TYR A 244 13.78 -17.65 -3.54
CA TYR A 244 13.64 -19.08 -3.20
C TYR A 244 12.99 -19.89 -4.34
N MET A 245 11.85 -19.43 -4.85
CA MET A 245 11.15 -20.09 -5.96
C MET A 245 12.03 -20.20 -7.21
N THR A 246 12.79 -19.16 -7.53
CA THR A 246 13.69 -19.16 -8.69
C THR A 246 14.89 -20.08 -8.49
N TYR A 247 15.44 -20.13 -7.27
CA TYR A 247 16.50 -21.07 -6.92
C TYR A 247 16.04 -22.53 -7.02
N MET A 248 14.87 -22.87 -6.46
CA MET A 248 14.32 -24.24 -6.56
C MET A 248 14.10 -24.65 -8.02
N ALA A 249 13.50 -23.77 -8.84
CA ALA A 249 13.32 -24.03 -10.27
C ALA A 249 14.66 -24.17 -11.04
N SER A 250 15.72 -23.47 -10.62
CA SER A 250 17.06 -23.63 -11.20
C SER A 250 17.71 -24.97 -10.85
N LEU A 251 17.41 -25.53 -9.67
CA LEU A 251 17.85 -26.87 -9.28
C LEU A 251 17.09 -27.96 -10.03
N GLU A 252 15.77 -27.82 -10.19
CA GLU A 252 14.96 -28.77 -10.97
C GLU A 252 15.42 -28.83 -12.45
N LYS A 253 15.77 -27.69 -13.04
CA LYS A 253 16.37 -27.61 -14.40
C LYS A 253 17.76 -28.26 -14.49
N ALA A 254 18.46 -28.43 -13.37
CA ALA A 254 19.80 -29.01 -13.30
C ALA A 254 19.82 -30.50 -12.90
N ALA A 255 18.66 -31.10 -12.62
CA ALA A 255 18.54 -32.53 -12.38
C ALA A 255 18.58 -33.32 -13.72
N PRO A 256 19.27 -34.48 -13.77
CA PRO A 256 19.38 -35.32 -14.96
C PRO A 256 18.16 -36.25 -15.17
#